data_AF-A0A7Z2M9R1-F1
#
_entry.id   AF-A0A7Z2M9R1-F1
#
_cell.length_a   1.000
_cell.length_b   1.000
_cell.length_c   1.000
_cell.angle_alpha   90.00
_cell.angle_beta   90.00
_cell.angle_gamma   90.00
#
_symmetry.space_group_name_H-M   'P 1'
#
loop_
_entity.id
_entity.type
_entity.pdbx_description
1 polymer ?
#
loop_
_entity_poly.entity_id
_entity_poly.type
_entity_poly.pdbx_seq_one_letter_code
_entity_poly.pdbx_strand_id
1 'polypeptide(L)'
;MFAISLRHALVLMSVAFASVTQASSFDCATANSKTEKAICGDPQISLLDETLGKLWHSTLANVPDAQALKTDQRQWLKNRNACGEQTACLRRQYLMRLTELEHATQPFSWDATWQLVPPGTSTSATVITQRRDATHISIDITAAEGANSGDLDGIATLKDGKAVYSEDECTLSFTPINGVLDISLVGAGGYCSAGLGVYYTGRFVASQQPLMLDYDMLSLGLAQTPEENQALHTLLKGDYQTLVEKSGSLMTGEPGTDVPGSQVWEMWMRGLGGTGVVMRSTAGHFWVLLVTCDSTGHSRLRYYTNAAKWKKRLPDALHDWNERMKDHLELPVDFMP
;
A
#
# COMPACT_ATOMS: atom_id res chain seq x y z
N MET A 1 -34.22 61.74 -19.35
CA MET A 1 -33.87 61.74 -20.79
C MET A 1 -32.36 61.74 -20.91
N PHE A 2 -31.82 60.74 -21.62
CA PHE A 2 -30.50 60.65 -22.28
C PHE A 2 -29.30 61.46 -21.76
N ALA A 3 -28.21 60.77 -21.39
CA ALA A 3 -27.10 60.54 -22.33
C ALA A 3 -25.96 59.77 -21.65
N ILE A 4 -25.67 58.59 -22.20
CA ILE A 4 -24.51 57.75 -21.91
C ILE A 4 -23.30 58.38 -22.60
N SER A 5 -22.29 58.83 -21.85
CA SER A 5 -21.00 59.20 -22.43
C SER A 5 -20.07 58.00 -22.45
N LEU A 6 -19.92 57.43 -23.66
CA LEU A 6 -18.87 56.48 -24.07
C LEU A 6 -17.50 56.95 -23.58
N ARG A 7 -16.90 56.20 -22.67
CA ARG A 7 -15.45 55.98 -22.51
C ARG A 7 -15.33 54.79 -21.57
N HIS A 8 -14.40 53.87 -21.84
CA HIS A 8 -14.12 52.66 -21.06
C HIS A 8 -15.02 51.45 -21.35
N ALA A 9 -15.03 50.98 -22.59
CA ALA A 9 -15.38 49.60 -22.92
C ALA A 9 -14.18 48.92 -23.55
N LEU A 10 -13.28 48.38 -22.70
CA LEU A 10 -12.51 47.15 -22.92
C LEU A 10 -11.62 46.95 -21.68
N VAL A 11 -12.18 46.38 -20.61
CA VAL A 11 -11.35 45.67 -19.63
C VAL A 11 -11.46 44.21 -20.01
N LEU A 12 -10.49 43.73 -20.79
CA LEU A 12 -10.25 42.31 -21.00
C LEU A 12 -10.01 41.70 -19.62
N MET A 13 -10.98 40.97 -19.10
CA MET A 13 -10.81 40.15 -17.91
C MET A 13 -10.04 38.90 -18.33
N SER A 14 -8.72 39.05 -18.45
CA SER A 14 -7.78 37.95 -18.62
C SER A 14 -7.78 37.14 -17.33
N VAL A 15 -8.68 36.16 -17.23
CA VAL A 15 -8.58 35.11 -16.21
C VAL A 15 -7.37 34.26 -16.58
N ALA A 16 -6.20 34.63 -16.05
CA ALA A 16 -5.04 33.79 -16.05
C ALA A 16 -5.40 32.53 -15.24
N PHE A 17 -5.80 31.47 -15.93
CA PHE A 17 -5.74 30.14 -15.37
C PHE A 17 -4.26 29.88 -15.07
N ALA A 18 -3.87 30.08 -13.82
CA ALA A 18 -2.63 29.55 -13.30
C ALA A 18 -2.74 28.02 -13.43
N SER A 19 -2.24 27.46 -14.52
CA SER A 19 -1.95 26.04 -14.60
C SER A 19 -0.97 25.79 -13.46
N VAL A 20 -1.45 25.17 -12.37
CA VAL A 20 -0.56 24.60 -11.37
C VAL A 20 0.28 23.60 -12.14
N THR A 21 1.52 23.98 -12.46
CA THR A 21 2.49 23.08 -13.06
C THR A 21 2.80 22.04 -11.99
N GLN A 22 2.05 20.95 -12.03
CA GLN A 22 2.32 19.73 -11.30
C GLN A 22 3.69 19.25 -11.78
N ALA A 23 4.73 19.51 -10.99
CA ALA A 23 6.09 19.13 -11.34
C ALA A 23 6.31 17.68 -10.86
N SER A 24 6.01 16.70 -11.70
CA SER A 24 6.58 15.37 -11.51
C SER A 24 8.08 15.40 -11.82
N SER A 25 8.80 14.31 -11.56
CA SER A 25 10.23 14.19 -11.86
C SER A 25 10.55 14.19 -13.38
N PHE A 26 9.54 14.28 -14.24
CA PHE A 26 9.63 14.34 -15.70
C PHE A 26 8.61 15.31 -16.30
N ASP A 27 8.72 15.64 -17.58
CA ASP A 27 7.78 16.55 -18.25
C ASP A 27 6.47 15.84 -18.60
N CYS A 28 5.40 16.16 -17.88
CA CYS A 28 4.05 15.63 -18.12
C CYS A 28 3.50 15.94 -19.52
N ALA A 29 3.97 16.99 -20.20
CA ALA A 29 3.58 17.26 -21.58
C ALA A 29 4.09 16.19 -22.56
N THR A 30 5.10 15.41 -22.15
CA THR A 30 5.73 14.35 -22.95
C THR A 30 5.36 12.94 -22.47
N ALA A 31 4.42 12.82 -21.52
CA ALA A 31 3.99 11.54 -20.95
C ALA A 31 3.35 10.63 -22.02
N ASN A 32 3.94 9.45 -22.25
CA ASN A 32 3.53 8.55 -23.32
C ASN A 32 2.96 7.23 -22.80
N SER A 33 3.53 6.70 -21.71
CA SER A 33 3.07 5.45 -21.11
C SER A 33 1.81 5.62 -20.26
N LYS A 34 1.06 4.52 -20.04
CA LYS A 34 -0.09 4.52 -19.11
C LYS A 34 0.29 4.99 -17.72
N THR A 35 1.47 4.57 -17.24
CA THR A 35 1.99 4.96 -15.93
C THR A 35 2.33 6.43 -15.85
N GLU A 36 3.04 7.00 -16.82
CA GLU A 36 3.35 8.43 -16.83
C GLU A 36 2.07 9.27 -16.87
N LYS A 37 1.09 8.88 -17.70
CA LYS A 37 -0.21 9.56 -17.76
C LYS A 37 -0.97 9.49 -16.43
N ALA A 38 -0.94 8.35 -15.74
CA ALA A 38 -1.56 8.21 -14.43
C ALA A 38 -0.84 9.03 -13.35
N ILE A 39 0.51 9.08 -13.36
CA ILE A 39 1.29 9.94 -12.48
C ILE A 39 0.93 11.41 -12.70
N CYS A 40 0.87 11.87 -13.94
CA CYS A 40 0.56 13.25 -14.29
C CYS A 40 -0.91 13.64 -14.06
N GLY A 41 -1.82 12.68 -14.17
CA GLY A 41 -3.26 12.90 -13.99
C GLY A 41 -3.69 12.94 -12.52
N ASP A 42 -2.84 12.52 -11.59
CA ASP A 42 -3.14 12.43 -10.17
C ASP A 42 -2.18 13.30 -9.34
N PRO A 43 -2.66 14.42 -8.77
CA PRO A 43 -1.81 15.33 -8.02
C PRO A 43 -1.02 14.72 -6.86
N GLN A 44 -1.58 13.71 -6.20
CA GLN A 44 -0.93 13.08 -5.07
C GLN A 44 0.19 12.15 -5.53
N ILE A 45 -0.02 11.43 -6.64
CA ILE A 45 1.04 10.59 -7.23
C ILE A 45 2.15 11.45 -7.82
N SER A 46 1.81 12.56 -8.47
CA SER A 46 2.79 13.53 -8.96
C SER A 46 3.67 14.07 -7.83
N LEU A 47 3.09 14.45 -6.69
CA LEU A 47 3.83 14.89 -5.51
C LEU A 47 4.73 13.79 -4.94
N LEU A 48 4.26 12.54 -4.88
CA LEU A 48 5.08 11.40 -4.47
C LEU A 48 6.27 11.18 -5.42
N ASP A 49 6.06 11.37 -6.72
CA ASP A 49 7.11 11.26 -7.73
C ASP A 49 8.17 12.38 -7.60
N GLU A 50 7.73 13.62 -7.38
CA GLU A 50 8.64 14.74 -7.11
C GLU A 50 9.47 14.50 -5.84
N THR A 51 8.79 14.07 -4.77
CA THR A 51 9.40 13.79 -3.45
C THR A 51 10.44 12.69 -3.58
N LEU A 52 10.10 11.59 -4.25
CA LEU A 52 11.02 10.50 -4.50
C LEU A 52 12.20 10.95 -5.37
N GLY A 53 11.96 11.78 -6.38
CA GLY A 53 13.01 12.35 -7.22
C GLY A 53 14.04 13.14 -6.39
N LYS A 54 13.57 14.04 -5.52
CA LYS A 54 14.44 14.81 -4.61
C LYS A 54 15.21 13.91 -3.64
N LEU A 55 14.51 12.97 -3.00
CA LEU A 55 15.12 12.04 -2.06
C LEU A 55 16.18 11.18 -2.74
N TRP A 56 15.88 10.61 -3.91
CA TRP A 56 16.82 9.79 -4.67
C TRP A 56 18.10 10.54 -5.02
N HIS A 57 18.03 11.79 -5.46
CA HIS A 57 19.23 12.60 -5.76
C HIS A 57 20.08 12.84 -4.50
N SER A 58 19.44 13.15 -3.37
CA SER A 58 20.11 13.32 -2.08
C SER A 58 20.76 12.02 -1.62
N THR A 59 20.02 10.91 -1.61
CA THR A 59 20.52 9.58 -1.24
C THR A 59 21.68 9.15 -2.14
N LEU A 60 21.59 9.36 -3.45
CA LEU A 60 22.64 8.99 -4.41
C LEU A 60 23.99 9.66 -4.14
N ALA A 61 23.98 10.90 -3.64
CA ALA A 61 25.19 11.62 -3.30
C ALA A 61 25.87 11.11 -2.02
N ASN A 62 25.13 10.39 -1.16
CA ASN A 62 25.56 10.04 0.20
C ASN A 62 25.73 8.52 0.44
N VAL A 63 25.28 7.66 -0.49
CA VAL A 63 25.45 6.22 -0.35
C VAL A 63 26.87 5.74 -0.69
N PRO A 64 27.38 4.68 -0.04
CA PRO A 64 28.68 4.09 -0.37
C PRO A 64 28.78 3.54 -1.79
N ASP A 65 27.75 2.85 -2.28
CA ASP A 65 27.67 2.30 -3.63
C ASP A 65 26.54 2.95 -4.43
N ALA A 66 26.88 4.06 -5.08
CA ALA A 66 25.99 4.79 -5.97
C ALA A 66 25.59 3.99 -7.23
N GLN A 67 26.43 3.05 -7.69
CA GLN A 67 26.14 2.27 -8.89
C GLN A 67 25.13 1.16 -8.60
N ALA A 68 25.21 0.53 -7.43
CA ALA A 68 24.17 -0.37 -6.92
C ALA A 68 22.84 0.37 -6.81
N LEU A 69 22.82 1.56 -6.20
CA LEU A 69 21.58 2.35 -6.05
C LEU A 69 20.96 2.74 -7.40
N LYS A 70 21.77 3.15 -8.40
CA LYS A 70 21.27 3.42 -9.76
C LYS A 70 20.67 2.19 -10.42
N THR A 71 21.27 1.03 -10.21
CA THR A 71 20.79 -0.24 -10.80
C THR A 71 19.48 -0.67 -10.17
N ASP A 72 19.43 -0.60 -8.85
CA ASP A 72 18.24 -0.83 -8.03
C ASP A 72 17.10 0.14 -8.41
N GLN A 73 17.38 1.44 -8.57
CA GLN A 73 16.38 2.42 -9.02
C GLN A 73 15.79 2.07 -10.39
N ARG A 74 16.60 1.61 -11.36
CA ARG A 74 16.09 1.16 -12.66
C ARG A 74 15.18 -0.06 -12.54
N GLN A 75 15.49 -0.97 -11.62
CA GLN A 75 14.65 -2.14 -11.37
C GLN A 75 13.33 -1.72 -10.70
N TRP A 76 13.38 -0.83 -9.71
CA TRP A 76 12.19 -0.27 -9.09
C TRP A 76 11.29 0.44 -10.12
N LEU A 77 11.85 1.21 -11.05
CA LEU A 77 11.08 1.85 -12.13
C LEU A 77 10.30 0.85 -12.99
N LYS A 78 10.85 -0.35 -13.25
CA LYS A 78 10.13 -1.42 -13.95
C LYS A 78 8.95 -1.93 -13.11
N ASN A 79 9.16 -2.13 -11.81
CA ASN A 79 8.12 -2.60 -10.88
C ASN A 79 7.00 -1.55 -10.74
N ARG A 80 7.35 -0.26 -10.67
CA ARG A 80 6.39 0.85 -10.71
C ARG A 80 5.60 0.86 -12.02
N ASN A 81 6.29 0.76 -13.15
CA ASN A 81 5.64 0.80 -14.47
C ASN A 81 4.74 -0.42 -14.72
N ALA A 82 4.98 -1.55 -14.05
CA ALA A 82 4.08 -2.70 -14.10
C ALA A 82 2.69 -2.42 -13.50
N CYS A 83 2.54 -1.38 -12.66
CA CYS A 83 1.23 -0.93 -12.19
C CYS A 83 0.33 -0.40 -13.32
N GLY A 84 0.90 0.07 -14.43
CA GLY A 84 0.13 0.70 -15.50
C GLY A 84 -0.58 1.96 -14.99
N GLU A 85 -1.90 2.00 -15.17
CA GLU A 85 -2.78 3.10 -14.73
C GLU A 85 -3.40 2.91 -13.34
N GLN A 86 -3.03 1.85 -12.61
CA GLN A 86 -3.57 1.55 -11.29
C GLN A 86 -2.97 2.48 -10.23
N THR A 87 -3.69 3.56 -9.91
CA THR A 87 -3.23 4.62 -9.00
C THR A 87 -2.89 4.12 -7.60
N ALA A 88 -3.67 3.20 -7.02
CA ALA A 88 -3.38 2.57 -5.73
C ALA A 88 -2.06 1.76 -5.75
N CYS A 89 -1.79 1.03 -6.83
CA CYS A 89 -0.51 0.33 -7.01
C CYS A 89 0.66 1.32 -7.07
N LEU A 90 0.52 2.40 -7.84
CA LEU A 90 1.55 3.44 -7.94
C LEU A 90 1.85 4.07 -6.58
N ARG A 91 0.82 4.48 -5.83
CA ARG A 91 0.98 5.03 -4.47
C ARG A 91 1.80 4.11 -3.57
N ARG A 92 1.44 2.83 -3.51
CA ARG A 92 2.19 1.85 -2.70
C ARG A 92 3.64 1.71 -3.14
N GLN A 93 3.90 1.66 -4.45
CA GLN A 93 5.28 1.60 -4.97
C GLN A 93 6.11 2.83 -4.59
N TYR A 94 5.52 4.02 -4.57
CA TYR A 94 6.18 5.23 -4.09
C TYR A 94 6.44 5.19 -2.59
N LEU A 95 5.43 4.86 -1.77
CA LEU A 95 5.56 4.80 -0.31
C LEU A 95 6.64 3.81 0.12
N MET A 96 6.63 2.59 -0.42
CA MET A 96 7.67 1.59 -0.14
C MET A 96 9.06 2.10 -0.51
N ARG A 97 9.20 2.74 -1.67
CA ARG A 97 10.49 3.21 -2.15
C ARG A 97 11.03 4.39 -1.38
N LEU A 98 10.17 5.30 -0.94
CA LEU A 98 10.55 6.40 -0.05
C LEU A 98 11.15 5.83 1.24
N THR A 99 10.48 4.88 1.88
CA THR A 99 10.99 4.19 3.08
C THR A 99 12.35 3.53 2.84
N GLU A 100 12.53 2.83 1.71
CA GLU A 100 13.83 2.24 1.36
C GLU A 100 14.94 3.29 1.22
N LEU A 101 14.67 4.39 0.50
CA LEU A 101 15.66 5.44 0.24
C LEU A 101 16.05 6.23 1.49
N GLU A 102 15.14 6.39 2.45
CA GLU A 102 15.41 6.99 3.76
C GLU A 102 16.44 6.18 4.56
N HIS A 103 16.42 4.86 4.42
CA HIS A 103 17.33 3.95 5.12
C HIS A 103 18.58 3.61 4.30
N ALA A 104 18.58 3.86 2.99
CA ALA A 104 19.68 3.46 2.12
C ALA A 104 21.04 4.11 2.48
N THR A 105 21.04 5.27 3.14
CA THR A 105 22.29 5.93 3.59
C THR A 105 22.84 5.37 4.90
N GLN A 106 22.06 4.55 5.61
CA GLN A 106 22.50 3.95 6.88
C GLN A 106 23.62 2.92 6.63
N PRO A 107 24.58 2.79 7.56
CA PRO A 107 25.61 1.76 7.46
C PRO A 107 24.99 0.35 7.49
N PHE A 108 25.37 -0.48 6.52
CA PHE A 108 24.98 -1.88 6.51
C PHE A 108 25.74 -2.69 7.56
N SER A 109 25.06 -3.61 8.24
CA SER A 109 25.65 -4.56 9.20
C SER A 109 25.03 -5.94 9.08
N TRP A 110 25.84 -6.99 9.12
CA TRP A 110 25.33 -8.37 9.25
C TRP A 110 24.91 -8.72 10.68
N ASP A 111 25.09 -7.80 11.63
CA ASP A 111 24.62 -7.86 13.01
C ASP A 111 23.51 -6.81 13.17
N ALA A 112 22.27 -7.18 12.84
CA ALA A 112 21.14 -6.25 12.77
C ALA A 112 19.78 -6.95 12.85
N THR A 113 18.77 -6.17 13.23
CA THR A 113 17.36 -6.50 13.09
C THR A 113 16.82 -5.75 11.89
N TRP A 114 16.21 -6.49 10.97
CA TRP A 114 15.71 -6.03 9.69
C TRP A 114 14.20 -6.20 9.65
N GLN A 115 13.50 -5.16 9.24
CA GLN A 115 12.06 -5.13 9.15
C GLN A 115 11.65 -5.00 7.69
N LEU A 116 10.73 -5.84 7.25
CA LEU A 116 10.17 -5.79 5.90
C LEU A 116 9.54 -4.42 5.66
N VAL A 117 9.83 -3.81 4.50
CA VAL A 117 9.03 -2.72 3.96
C VAL A 117 7.75 -3.34 3.41
N PRO A 118 6.62 -3.25 4.15
CA PRO A 118 5.46 -4.06 3.88
C PRO A 118 4.75 -3.57 2.62
N PRO A 119 4.27 -4.44 1.71
CA PRO A 119 3.52 -4.06 0.51
C PRO A 119 2.03 -3.74 0.75
N GLY A 120 1.57 -3.90 2.00
CA GLY A 120 0.20 -3.71 2.46
C GLY A 120 0.13 -3.78 3.98
N THR A 121 -1.07 -3.76 4.56
CA THR A 121 -1.26 -3.69 6.02
C THR A 121 -1.24 -5.05 6.73
N SER A 122 -1.35 -6.16 5.98
CA SER A 122 -1.43 -7.51 6.55
C SER A 122 -0.13 -8.31 6.46
N THR A 123 0.89 -7.79 5.77
CA THR A 123 2.17 -8.48 5.56
C THR A 123 3.23 -7.90 6.49
N SER A 124 3.96 -8.76 7.20
CA SER A 124 5.11 -8.34 8.00
C SER A 124 6.18 -9.41 8.01
N ALA A 125 7.44 -9.01 8.17
CA ALA A 125 8.51 -9.94 8.50
C ALA A 125 9.63 -9.23 9.26
N THR A 126 10.17 -9.92 10.26
CA THR A 126 11.39 -9.56 10.98
C THR A 126 12.48 -10.56 10.61
N VAL A 127 13.66 -10.06 10.30
CA VAL A 127 14.86 -10.88 10.05
C VAL A 127 15.96 -10.41 11.01
N ILE A 128 16.50 -11.31 11.81
CA ILE A 128 17.65 -11.06 12.67
C ILE A 128 18.85 -11.74 12.01
N THR A 129 19.87 -10.96 11.70
CA THR A 129 21.16 -11.49 11.22
C THR A 129 22.21 -11.30 12.30
N GLN A 130 23.08 -12.29 12.49
CA GLN A 130 24.25 -12.18 13.36
C GLN A 130 25.47 -12.81 12.69
N ARG A 131 26.58 -12.09 12.66
CA ARG A 131 27.84 -12.62 12.14
C ARG A 131 28.38 -13.68 13.09
N ARG A 132 28.70 -14.86 12.54
CA ARG A 132 29.32 -15.96 13.28
C ARG A 132 30.82 -15.97 13.11
N ASP A 133 31.28 -15.81 11.87
CA ASP A 133 32.69 -15.74 11.51
C ASP A 133 32.90 -14.94 10.21
N ALA A 134 34.03 -15.15 9.53
CA ALA A 134 34.36 -14.48 8.28
C ALA A 134 33.46 -14.89 7.10
N THR A 135 32.92 -16.11 7.12
CA THR A 135 32.21 -16.76 6.01
C THR A 135 30.79 -17.18 6.37
N HIS A 136 30.31 -16.97 7.61
CA HIS A 136 28.98 -17.38 8.02
C HIS A 136 28.26 -16.31 8.84
N ILE A 137 26.94 -16.25 8.64
CA ILE A 137 25.99 -15.54 9.49
C ILE A 137 24.90 -16.51 9.95
N SER A 138 24.34 -16.33 11.15
CA SER A 138 23.04 -16.91 11.45
C SER A 138 21.94 -15.97 11.00
N ILE A 139 20.83 -16.58 10.59
CA ILE A 139 19.59 -15.92 10.24
C ILE A 139 18.48 -16.48 11.12
N ASP A 140 17.55 -15.61 11.49
CA ASP A 140 16.30 -15.94 12.18
C ASP A 140 15.24 -15.03 11.55
N ILE A 141 14.23 -15.64 10.94
CA ILE A 141 13.17 -14.96 10.19
C ILE A 141 11.85 -15.35 10.79
N THR A 142 11.05 -14.35 11.19
CA THR A 142 9.63 -14.51 11.50
C THR A 142 8.83 -13.69 10.51
N ALA A 143 7.91 -14.31 9.79
CA ALA A 143 7.05 -13.65 8.81
C ALA A 143 5.57 -13.94 9.07
N ALA A 144 4.70 -13.02 8.65
CA ALA A 144 3.27 -13.15 8.78
C ALA A 144 2.51 -12.54 7.60
N GLU A 145 1.36 -13.16 7.30
CA GLU A 145 0.36 -12.66 6.35
C GLU A 145 -1.03 -12.87 6.98
N GLY A 146 -1.64 -11.80 7.48
CA GLY A 146 -2.85 -11.87 8.29
C GLY A 146 -2.61 -12.64 9.59
N ALA A 147 -3.42 -13.68 9.85
CA ALA A 147 -3.25 -14.59 10.99
C ALA A 147 -2.36 -15.81 10.69
N ASN A 148 -1.81 -15.92 9.48
CA ASN A 148 -0.82 -16.95 9.17
C ASN A 148 0.57 -16.42 9.51
N SER A 149 1.41 -17.29 10.07
CA SER A 149 2.80 -16.99 10.36
C SER A 149 3.71 -18.14 9.95
N GLY A 150 5.01 -17.86 9.93
CA GLY A 150 6.03 -18.86 9.72
C GLY A 150 7.40 -18.35 10.11
N ASP A 151 8.24 -19.29 10.51
CA ASP A 151 9.59 -19.04 10.98
C ASP A 151 10.61 -19.80 10.13
N LEU A 152 11.81 -19.25 10.03
CA LEU A 152 12.98 -19.88 9.42
C LEU A 152 14.22 -19.41 10.15
N ASP A 153 14.96 -20.34 10.73
CA ASP A 153 16.28 -20.09 11.28
C ASP A 153 17.34 -20.95 10.56
N GLY A 154 18.59 -20.50 10.60
CA GLY A 154 19.67 -21.25 9.97
C GLY A 154 20.98 -20.50 9.86
N ILE A 155 21.92 -21.10 9.15
CA ILE A 155 23.23 -20.51 8.87
C ILE A 155 23.35 -20.24 7.37
N ALA A 156 23.56 -18.98 7.01
CA ALA A 156 23.84 -18.57 5.64
C ALA A 156 25.35 -18.41 5.42
N THR A 157 25.83 -18.86 4.26
CA THR A 157 27.23 -18.71 3.86
C THR A 157 27.42 -17.32 3.24
N LEU A 158 28.31 -16.51 3.83
CA LEU A 158 28.72 -15.19 3.37
C LEU A 158 29.88 -15.31 2.38
N LYS A 159 29.66 -14.81 1.15
CA LYS A 159 30.67 -14.72 0.12
C LYS A 159 30.46 -13.45 -0.72
N ASP A 160 31.55 -12.72 -0.98
CA ASP A 160 31.54 -11.50 -1.80
C ASP A 160 30.48 -10.47 -1.35
N GLY A 161 30.31 -10.33 -0.03
CA GLY A 161 29.37 -9.39 0.57
C GLY A 161 27.89 -9.80 0.53
N LYS A 162 27.57 -11.00 0.04
CA LYS A 162 26.21 -11.57 0.02
C LYS A 162 26.15 -12.84 0.85
N ALA A 163 25.02 -13.10 1.49
CA ALA A 163 24.81 -14.36 2.19
C ALA A 163 23.82 -15.24 1.43
N VAL A 164 24.06 -16.55 1.40
CA VAL A 164 23.14 -17.53 0.81
C VAL A 164 22.84 -18.59 1.85
N TYR A 165 21.56 -18.74 2.17
CA TYR A 165 21.04 -19.86 2.94
C TYR A 165 20.50 -20.91 1.96
N SER A 166 20.79 -22.18 2.22
CA SER A 166 20.26 -23.29 1.44
C SER A 166 20.02 -24.50 2.33
N GLU A 167 18.79 -24.96 2.37
CA GLU A 167 18.37 -26.19 3.05
C GLU A 167 17.27 -26.84 2.22
N ASP A 168 17.44 -28.13 1.90
CA ASP A 168 16.58 -28.86 0.95
C ASP A 168 16.31 -28.09 -0.35
N GLU A 169 15.05 -27.80 -0.67
CA GLU A 169 14.64 -27.02 -1.86
C GLU A 169 14.51 -25.51 -1.58
N CYS A 170 14.73 -25.07 -0.34
CA CYS A 170 14.75 -23.67 0.02
C CYS A 170 16.15 -23.09 -0.21
N THR A 171 16.25 -22.10 -1.09
CA THR A 171 17.46 -21.29 -1.23
C THR A 171 17.12 -19.80 -1.23
N LEU A 172 17.65 -19.07 -0.25
CA LEU A 172 17.47 -17.63 -0.09
C LEU A 172 18.81 -16.90 -0.25
N SER A 173 18.79 -15.83 -1.04
CA SER A 173 19.91 -14.90 -1.22
C SER A 173 19.63 -13.60 -0.48
N PHE A 174 20.58 -13.20 0.37
CA PHE A 174 20.59 -11.98 1.16
C PHE A 174 21.60 -11.02 0.51
N THR A 175 21.11 -9.99 -0.16
CA THR A 175 21.93 -9.04 -0.92
C THR A 175 21.83 -7.64 -0.32
N PRO A 176 22.92 -7.12 0.27
CA PRO A 176 22.97 -5.72 0.68
C PRO A 176 22.86 -4.79 -0.54
N ILE A 177 22.07 -3.73 -0.39
CA ILE A 177 21.98 -2.60 -1.32
C ILE A 177 22.13 -1.33 -0.48
N ASN A 178 23.39 -0.94 -0.23
CA ASN A 178 23.73 0.06 0.77
C ASN A 178 23.07 -0.30 2.12
N GLY A 179 22.37 0.63 2.79
CA GLY A 179 21.68 0.38 4.06
C GLY A 179 20.42 -0.49 4.01
N VAL A 180 20.03 -1.01 2.84
CA VAL A 180 18.83 -1.86 2.67
C VAL A 180 19.26 -3.31 2.39
N LEU A 181 18.50 -4.27 2.90
CA LEU A 181 18.69 -5.70 2.64
C LEU A 181 17.63 -6.21 1.65
N ASP A 182 18.09 -6.81 0.55
CA ASP A 182 17.25 -7.61 -0.35
C ASP A 182 17.27 -9.07 0.07
N ILE A 183 16.09 -9.70 0.18
CA ILE A 183 15.99 -11.16 0.32
C ILE A 183 15.19 -11.71 -0.85
N SER A 184 15.81 -12.60 -1.63
CA SER A 184 15.21 -13.16 -2.85
C SER A 184 15.40 -14.66 -2.94
N LEU A 185 14.49 -15.36 -3.62
CA LEU A 185 14.65 -16.77 -3.99
C LEU A 185 15.77 -16.94 -5.01
N VAL A 186 16.52 -18.05 -4.90
CA VAL A 186 17.52 -18.46 -5.90
C VAL A 186 16.96 -19.60 -6.75
N GLY A 187 17.07 -19.47 -8.08
CA GLY A 187 16.64 -20.50 -9.04
C GLY A 187 15.17 -20.39 -9.45
N ALA A 188 14.84 -20.92 -10.63
CA ALA A 188 13.47 -20.97 -11.14
C ALA A 188 12.72 -22.13 -10.48
N GLY A 189 11.62 -21.83 -9.78
CA GLY A 189 10.79 -22.84 -9.11
C GLY A 189 11.20 -23.19 -7.67
N GLY A 190 12.16 -22.49 -7.07
CA GLY A 190 12.47 -22.64 -5.66
C GLY A 190 11.30 -22.19 -4.78
N TYR A 191 10.83 -23.04 -3.88
CA TYR A 191 9.80 -22.71 -2.90
C TYR A 191 10.46 -22.53 -1.53
N CYS A 192 10.77 -21.29 -1.17
CA CYS A 192 11.14 -20.97 0.22
C CYS A 192 10.15 -19.97 0.80
N SER A 193 9.15 -20.53 1.49
CA SER A 193 8.04 -19.80 2.10
C SER A 193 7.45 -20.67 3.20
N ALA A 194 6.73 -20.08 4.16
CA ALA A 194 6.03 -20.87 5.17
C ALA A 194 4.73 -21.52 4.64
N GLY A 195 4.42 -21.34 3.35
CA GLY A 195 3.14 -21.72 2.76
C GLY A 195 2.05 -20.70 3.10
N LEU A 196 0.83 -20.98 2.62
CA LEU A 196 -0.37 -20.18 2.89
C LEU A 196 -0.15 -18.65 2.74
N GLY A 197 0.59 -18.21 1.72
CA GLY A 197 0.84 -16.79 1.43
C GLY A 197 1.85 -16.07 2.34
N VAL A 198 2.55 -16.78 3.24
CA VAL A 198 3.62 -16.21 4.07
C VAL A 198 4.97 -16.36 3.35
N TYR A 199 5.64 -15.24 3.08
CA TYR A 199 6.90 -15.20 2.33
C TYR A 199 8.04 -14.61 3.17
N TYR A 200 9.25 -15.13 2.98
CA TYR A 200 10.48 -14.64 3.62
C TYR A 200 11.26 -13.63 2.78
N THR A 201 10.75 -13.29 1.59
CA THR A 201 11.41 -12.43 0.62
C THR A 201 10.87 -11.01 0.65
N GLY A 202 11.68 -10.06 0.17
CA GLY A 202 11.31 -8.66 0.10
C GLY A 202 12.47 -7.71 0.32
N ARG A 203 12.11 -6.43 0.53
CA ARG A 203 13.03 -5.34 0.87
C ARG A 203 12.94 -5.07 2.35
N PHE A 204 14.06 -5.08 3.04
CA PHE A 204 14.12 -4.90 4.48
C PHE A 204 15.03 -3.73 4.84
N VAL A 205 14.65 -2.97 5.86
CA VAL A 205 15.48 -1.89 6.42
C VAL A 205 15.76 -2.14 7.89
N ALA A 206 16.91 -1.66 8.36
CA ALA A 206 17.32 -1.87 9.74
C ALA A 206 16.41 -1.09 10.71
N SER A 207 15.73 -1.80 11.62
CA SER A 207 14.88 -1.20 12.64
C SER A 207 14.66 -2.18 13.80
N GLN A 208 14.61 -1.64 15.02
CA GLN A 208 14.26 -2.39 16.24
C GLN A 208 12.76 -2.49 16.46
N GLN A 209 11.95 -1.73 15.72
CA GLN A 209 10.49 -1.72 15.80
C GLN A 209 9.88 -2.13 14.46
N PRO A 210 8.77 -2.87 14.44
CA PRO A 210 8.04 -3.18 13.21
C PRO A 210 7.75 -1.92 12.40
N LEU A 211 7.92 -1.99 11.09
CA LEU A 211 7.61 -0.89 10.20
C LEU A 211 6.12 -0.86 9.90
N MET A 212 5.53 0.32 10.03
CA MET A 212 4.20 0.62 9.53
C MET A 212 4.34 1.74 8.52
N LEU A 213 3.87 1.50 7.30
CA LEU A 213 3.75 2.54 6.29
C LEU A 213 2.40 3.23 6.47
N ASP A 214 2.38 4.52 6.18
CA ASP A 214 1.18 5.36 6.27
C ASP A 214 0.24 5.08 5.08
N TYR A 215 -0.32 3.87 5.08
CA TYR A 215 -1.35 3.48 4.14
C TYR A 215 -2.69 4.06 4.54
N ASP A 216 -3.39 4.58 3.53
CA ASP A 216 -4.74 5.08 3.63
C ASP A 216 -5.65 4.37 2.60
N MET A 217 -6.96 4.62 2.64
CA MET A 217 -7.89 3.99 1.69
C MET A 217 -7.59 4.33 0.22
N LEU A 218 -6.90 5.44 -0.09
CA LEU A 218 -6.46 5.79 -1.45
C LEU A 218 -5.32 4.91 -1.95
N SER A 219 -4.31 4.72 -1.12
CA SER A 219 -3.15 3.87 -1.40
C SER A 219 -3.55 2.39 -1.46
N LEU A 220 -4.58 2.00 -0.71
CA LEU A 220 -5.14 0.65 -0.73
C LEU A 220 -6.17 0.44 -1.86
N GLY A 221 -6.65 1.51 -2.50
CA GLY A 221 -7.62 1.44 -3.60
C GLY A 221 -9.09 1.33 -3.16
N LEU A 222 -9.36 1.47 -1.87
CA LEU A 222 -10.71 1.55 -1.27
C LEU A 222 -11.35 2.94 -1.39
N ALA A 223 -10.57 3.96 -1.74
CA ALA A 223 -11.01 5.30 -2.16
C ALA A 223 -10.41 5.61 -3.56
N GLN A 224 -11.14 6.29 -4.44
CA GLN A 224 -10.65 6.66 -5.78
C GLN A 224 -10.01 8.04 -5.81
N THR A 225 -10.54 9.00 -5.04
CA THR A 225 -10.04 10.38 -5.01
C THR A 225 -9.69 10.87 -3.60
N PRO A 226 -8.83 11.89 -3.46
CA PRO A 226 -8.58 12.61 -2.20
C PRO A 226 -9.84 13.04 -1.46
N GLU A 227 -10.82 13.57 -2.19
CA GLU A 227 -12.07 14.07 -1.63
C GLU A 227 -12.93 12.93 -1.08
N GLU A 228 -12.97 11.81 -1.80
CA GLU A 228 -13.62 10.59 -1.34
C GLU A 228 -12.94 10.03 -0.08
N ASN A 229 -11.61 9.96 -0.07
CA ASN A 229 -10.86 9.50 1.09
C ASN A 229 -11.15 10.36 2.33
N GLN A 230 -11.17 11.68 2.15
CA GLN A 230 -11.54 12.63 3.22
C GLN A 230 -12.99 12.44 3.69
N ALA A 231 -13.92 12.19 2.78
CA ALA A 231 -15.31 11.92 3.10
C ALA A 231 -15.47 10.62 3.90
N LEU A 232 -14.75 9.56 3.52
CA LEU A 232 -14.70 8.28 4.22
C LEU A 232 -14.05 8.43 5.61
N HIS A 233 -12.96 9.17 5.72
CA HIS A 233 -12.34 9.49 7.01
C HIS A 233 -13.31 10.22 7.95
N THR A 234 -14.07 11.19 7.42
CA THR A 234 -15.08 11.93 8.19
C THR A 234 -16.25 11.03 8.62
N LEU A 235 -16.68 10.13 7.73
CA LEU A 235 -17.78 9.20 7.97
C LEU A 235 -17.43 8.13 9.00
N LEU A 236 -16.25 7.52 8.88
CA LEU A 236 -15.80 6.38 9.68
C LEU A 236 -15.17 6.81 11.02
N LYS A 237 -14.62 8.03 11.10
CA LYS A 237 -13.93 8.54 12.30
C LYS A 237 -12.86 7.55 12.75
N GLY A 238 -12.88 7.10 14.01
CA GLY A 238 -11.92 6.14 14.55
C GLY A 238 -11.92 4.78 13.84
N ASP A 239 -13.02 4.39 13.19
CA ASP A 239 -13.08 3.13 12.45
C ASP A 239 -12.41 3.21 11.08
N TYR A 240 -12.00 4.40 10.63
CA TYR A 240 -11.22 4.55 9.39
C TYR A 240 -9.90 3.76 9.49
N GLN A 241 -9.18 3.97 10.58
CA GLN A 241 -7.89 3.30 10.82
C GLN A 241 -8.09 1.79 10.98
N THR A 242 -9.10 1.37 11.75
CA THR A 242 -9.47 -0.04 11.90
C THR A 242 -9.75 -0.69 10.54
N LEU A 243 -10.41 0.02 9.63
CA LEU A 243 -10.69 -0.48 8.28
C LEU A 243 -9.41 -0.65 7.47
N VAL A 244 -8.52 0.35 7.46
CA VAL A 244 -7.21 0.31 6.79
C VAL A 244 -6.37 -0.86 7.31
N GLU A 245 -6.30 -1.06 8.62
CA GLU A 245 -5.54 -2.15 9.23
C GLU A 245 -6.13 -3.52 8.88
N LYS A 246 -7.45 -3.59 8.70
CA LYS A 246 -8.17 -4.83 8.37
C LYS A 246 -8.31 -5.10 6.88
N SER A 247 -7.80 -4.24 6.00
CA SER A 247 -7.97 -4.31 4.55
C SER A 247 -6.93 -5.18 3.84
N GLY A 248 -6.64 -6.38 4.37
CA GLY A 248 -5.56 -7.24 3.87
C GLY A 248 -5.59 -7.48 2.36
N SER A 249 -6.30 -8.51 1.91
CA SER A 249 -6.57 -8.74 0.49
C SER A 249 -7.90 -8.10 0.08
N LEU A 250 -7.92 -7.50 -1.11
CA LEU A 250 -9.12 -6.91 -1.69
C LEU A 250 -9.61 -7.75 -2.87
N MET A 251 -10.90 -8.07 -2.87
CA MET A 251 -11.56 -8.82 -3.93
C MET A 251 -12.70 -7.98 -4.50
N THR A 252 -12.87 -8.00 -5.82
CA THR A 252 -14.04 -7.38 -6.46
C THR A 252 -15.28 -8.19 -6.10
N GLY A 253 -16.26 -7.54 -5.50
CA GLY A 253 -17.57 -8.12 -5.21
C GLY A 253 -18.57 -7.85 -6.34
N GLU A 254 -19.70 -8.55 -6.30
CA GLU A 254 -20.80 -8.36 -7.24
C GLU A 254 -21.51 -7.01 -7.00
N PRO A 255 -21.77 -6.20 -8.04
CA PRO A 255 -22.54 -4.96 -7.91
C PRO A 255 -23.96 -5.20 -7.38
N GLY A 256 -24.48 -4.24 -6.61
CA GLY A 256 -25.86 -4.29 -6.12
C GLY A 256 -26.89 -3.99 -7.21
N THR A 257 -28.01 -4.73 -7.22
CA THR A 257 -29.11 -4.50 -8.16
C THR A 257 -29.96 -3.28 -7.77
N ASP A 258 -30.02 -2.98 -6.47
CA ASP A 258 -30.75 -1.83 -5.91
C ASP A 258 -29.94 -0.52 -5.93
N VAL A 259 -28.64 -0.60 -6.25
CA VAL A 259 -27.74 0.51 -6.58
C VAL A 259 -26.98 0.18 -7.88
N PRO A 260 -27.63 0.34 -9.05
CA PRO A 260 -27.02 0.02 -10.34
C PRO A 260 -25.71 0.77 -10.60
N GLY A 261 -24.73 0.08 -11.17
CA GLY A 261 -23.41 0.64 -11.45
C GLY A 261 -22.56 0.86 -10.20
N SER A 262 -22.96 0.29 -9.06
CA SER A 262 -22.11 0.25 -7.87
C SER A 262 -20.87 -0.60 -8.10
N GLN A 263 -19.79 -0.24 -7.41
CA GLN A 263 -18.56 -1.00 -7.34
C GLN A 263 -18.40 -1.50 -5.91
N VAL A 264 -18.05 -2.77 -5.76
CA VAL A 264 -17.97 -3.46 -4.47
C VAL A 264 -16.59 -4.05 -4.30
N TRP A 265 -15.99 -3.84 -3.13
CA TRP A 265 -14.72 -4.43 -2.71
C TRP A 265 -14.93 -5.16 -1.40
N GLU A 266 -14.73 -6.47 -1.43
CA GLU A 266 -14.73 -7.32 -0.25
C GLU A 266 -13.31 -7.37 0.32
N MET A 267 -13.20 -7.08 1.61
CA MET A 267 -11.96 -7.14 2.36
C MET A 267 -11.84 -8.50 3.01
N TRP A 268 -10.69 -9.13 2.84
CA TRP A 268 -10.40 -10.44 3.38
C TRP A 268 -9.04 -10.44 4.06
N MET A 269 -8.98 -10.98 5.27
CA MET A 269 -7.73 -11.14 5.98
C MET A 269 -7.39 -12.63 6.07
N ARG A 270 -6.16 -12.94 5.67
CA ARG A 270 -5.70 -14.31 5.60
C ARG A 270 -5.74 -14.99 6.97
N GLY A 271 -6.30 -16.19 7.03
CA GLY A 271 -6.52 -16.93 8.27
C GLY A 271 -7.70 -16.42 9.12
N LEU A 272 -8.31 -15.28 8.81
CA LEU A 272 -9.41 -14.68 9.58
C LEU A 272 -10.73 -14.57 8.80
N GLY A 273 -10.70 -14.61 7.47
CA GLY A 273 -11.91 -14.52 6.65
C GLY A 273 -12.26 -13.09 6.24
N GLY A 274 -13.53 -12.87 5.92
CA GLY A 274 -14.04 -11.54 5.53
C GLY A 274 -13.98 -10.56 6.69
N THR A 275 -13.32 -9.42 6.47
CA THR A 275 -13.16 -8.35 7.48
C THR A 275 -14.04 -7.14 7.22
N GLY A 276 -14.60 -7.04 6.03
CA GLY A 276 -15.57 -6.00 5.67
C GLY A 276 -15.86 -5.96 4.19
N VAL A 277 -16.73 -5.02 3.81
CA VAL A 277 -17.06 -4.73 2.42
C VAL A 277 -17.27 -3.22 2.26
N VAL A 278 -16.70 -2.67 1.19
CA VAL A 278 -16.85 -1.27 0.79
C VAL A 278 -17.57 -1.24 -0.55
N MET A 279 -18.71 -0.58 -0.61
CA MET A 279 -19.47 -0.35 -1.83
C MET A 279 -19.55 1.14 -2.12
N ARG A 280 -19.49 1.49 -3.41
CA ARG A 280 -19.47 2.87 -3.90
C ARG A 280 -20.36 2.99 -5.12
N SER A 281 -21.00 4.13 -5.31
CA SER A 281 -21.77 4.40 -6.53
C SER A 281 -21.16 5.54 -7.33
N THR A 282 -21.53 5.62 -8.61
CA THR A 282 -21.17 6.73 -9.50
C THR A 282 -21.72 8.09 -9.05
N ALA A 283 -22.69 8.10 -8.13
CA ALA A 283 -23.26 9.32 -7.54
C ALA A 283 -22.48 9.82 -6.31
N GLY A 284 -21.32 9.22 -5.98
CA GLY A 284 -20.51 9.61 -4.82
C GLY A 284 -21.10 9.14 -3.48
N HIS A 285 -21.94 8.11 -3.50
CA HIS A 285 -22.41 7.46 -2.27
C HIS A 285 -21.51 6.31 -1.86
N PHE A 286 -21.33 6.16 -0.55
CA PHE A 286 -20.50 5.13 0.06
C PHE A 286 -21.34 4.29 1.02
N TRP A 287 -21.01 3.01 1.08
CA TRP A 287 -21.50 2.07 2.05
C TRP A 287 -20.34 1.23 2.54
N VAL A 288 -20.17 1.12 3.84
CA VAL A 288 -19.11 0.35 4.46
C VAL A 288 -19.76 -0.56 5.49
N LEU A 289 -19.41 -1.83 5.45
CA LEU A 289 -19.75 -2.80 6.49
C LEU A 289 -18.44 -3.37 7.01
N LEU A 290 -18.11 -3.08 8.27
CA LEU A 290 -16.82 -3.42 8.87
C LEU A 290 -17.02 -4.40 10.02
N VAL A 291 -16.26 -5.49 10.04
CA VAL A 291 -16.21 -6.41 11.17
C VAL A 291 -15.39 -5.77 12.29
N THR A 292 -16.02 -5.61 13.44
CA THR A 292 -15.46 -5.05 14.67
C THR A 292 -15.77 -5.96 15.85
N CYS A 293 -15.21 -5.66 17.03
CA CYS A 293 -15.57 -6.33 18.27
C CYS A 293 -16.17 -5.31 19.24
N ASP A 294 -17.15 -5.73 20.04
CA ASP A 294 -17.59 -4.94 21.18
C ASP A 294 -16.61 -5.02 22.36
N SER A 295 -16.92 -4.29 23.44
CA SER A 295 -16.10 -4.27 24.66
C SER A 295 -15.98 -5.64 25.36
N THR A 296 -16.82 -6.61 25.00
CA THR A 296 -16.79 -7.99 25.52
C THR A 296 -16.07 -8.96 24.59
N GLY A 297 -15.60 -8.48 23.42
CA GLY A 297 -14.87 -9.28 22.43
C GLY A 297 -15.78 -10.01 21.44
N HIS A 298 -17.11 -9.81 21.49
CA HIS A 298 -18.01 -10.41 20.51
C HIS A 298 -17.97 -9.64 19.19
N SER A 299 -17.90 -10.38 18.09
CA SER A 299 -17.89 -9.82 16.74
C SER A 299 -19.21 -9.13 16.40
N ARG A 300 -19.12 -7.95 15.80
CA ARG A 300 -20.26 -7.13 15.34
C ARG A 300 -19.92 -6.48 14.00
N LEU A 301 -20.94 -6.12 13.25
CA LEU A 301 -20.79 -5.36 12.03
C LEU A 301 -21.14 -3.91 12.29
N ARG A 302 -20.25 -2.99 11.96
CA ARG A 302 -20.58 -1.56 11.93
C ARG A 302 -20.84 -1.13 10.50
N TYR A 303 -22.02 -0.58 10.29
CA TYR A 303 -22.48 -0.13 8.98
C TYR A 303 -22.47 1.39 8.88
N TYR A 304 -21.81 1.90 7.86
CA TYR A 304 -21.72 3.32 7.56
C TYR A 304 -22.24 3.62 6.16
N THR A 305 -22.91 4.75 6.00
CA THR A 305 -23.25 5.28 4.68
C THR A 305 -23.44 6.79 4.72
N ASN A 306 -23.12 7.48 3.63
CA ASN A 306 -23.50 8.88 3.41
C ASN A 306 -24.86 9.02 2.69
N ALA A 307 -25.50 7.92 2.31
CA ALA A 307 -26.76 7.93 1.57
C ALA A 307 -27.97 7.85 2.52
N ALA A 308 -28.72 8.95 2.64
CA ALA A 308 -29.82 9.08 3.61
C ALA A 308 -30.86 7.95 3.55
N LYS A 309 -31.22 7.50 2.33
CA LYS A 309 -32.22 6.43 2.12
C LYS A 309 -31.77 5.04 2.61
N TRP A 310 -30.49 4.89 2.94
CA TRP A 310 -29.87 3.61 3.34
C TRP A 310 -29.41 3.60 4.80
N LYS A 311 -29.67 4.66 5.59
CA LYS A 311 -29.20 4.75 6.98
C LYS A 311 -29.72 3.66 7.94
N LYS A 312 -30.77 2.92 7.55
CA LYS A 312 -31.43 1.90 8.39
C LYS A 312 -31.60 0.54 7.70
N ARG A 313 -30.96 0.34 6.54
CA ARG A 313 -31.03 -0.91 5.78
C ARG A 313 -29.78 -1.07 4.90
N LEU A 314 -29.38 -2.31 4.67
CA LEU A 314 -28.26 -2.63 3.76
C LEU A 314 -28.76 -2.66 2.30
N PRO A 315 -27.95 -2.17 1.35
CA PRO A 315 -28.07 -2.57 -0.06
C PRO A 315 -27.92 -4.09 -0.20
N ASP A 316 -28.53 -4.66 -1.24
CA ASP A 316 -28.51 -6.10 -1.51
C ASP A 316 -27.09 -6.70 -1.52
N ALA A 317 -26.13 -6.08 -2.18
CA ALA A 317 -24.74 -6.58 -2.22
C ALA A 317 -24.11 -6.71 -0.82
N LEU A 318 -24.37 -5.75 0.07
CA LEU A 318 -23.89 -5.78 1.46
C LEU A 318 -24.67 -6.77 2.32
N HIS A 319 -25.97 -6.92 2.04
CA HIS A 319 -26.81 -7.91 2.70
C HIS A 319 -26.35 -9.32 2.35
N ASP A 320 -26.14 -9.61 1.06
CA ASP A 320 -25.70 -10.92 0.57
C ASP A 320 -24.32 -11.28 1.12
N TRP A 321 -23.39 -10.30 1.18
CA TRP A 321 -22.11 -10.49 1.85
C TRP A 321 -22.28 -10.85 3.32
N ASN A 322 -23.15 -10.12 4.05
CA ASN A 322 -23.43 -10.39 5.45
C ASN A 322 -24.02 -11.79 5.67
N GLU A 323 -24.99 -12.21 4.85
CA GLU A 323 -25.58 -13.55 4.95
C GLU A 323 -24.54 -14.65 4.73
N ARG A 324 -23.61 -14.48 3.78
CA ARG A 324 -22.48 -15.43 3.60
C ARG A 324 -21.55 -15.50 4.82
N MET A 325 -21.37 -14.39 5.53
CA MET A 325 -20.51 -14.33 6.72
C MET A 325 -21.16 -14.95 7.98
N LYS A 326 -22.49 -15.03 8.02
CA LYS A 326 -23.25 -15.54 9.17
C LYS A 326 -23.23 -17.05 9.33
N ASP A 327 -22.71 -17.80 8.35
CA ASP A 327 -22.90 -19.26 8.29
C ASP A 327 -22.36 -20.02 9.52
N HIS A 328 -21.61 -19.38 10.42
CA HIS A 328 -21.25 -19.91 11.75
C HIS A 328 -21.18 -18.87 12.90
N LEU A 329 -21.63 -17.62 12.71
CA LEU A 329 -21.44 -16.50 13.66
C LEU A 329 -22.67 -15.57 13.67
N GLU A 330 -23.22 -15.28 14.85
CA GLU A 330 -24.18 -14.16 15.00
C GLU A 330 -23.42 -12.83 14.85
N LEU A 331 -23.63 -12.13 13.72
CA LEU A 331 -23.02 -10.85 13.42
C LEU A 331 -24.09 -9.74 13.40
N PRO A 332 -24.47 -9.19 14.57
CA PRO A 332 -25.44 -8.10 14.62
C PRO A 332 -24.88 -6.85 13.92
N VAL A 333 -25.75 -6.13 13.22
CA VAL A 333 -25.39 -4.91 12.47
C VAL A 333 -25.76 -3.68 13.27
N ASP A 334 -24.75 -2.89 13.62
CA ASP A 334 -24.87 -1.58 14.23
C ASP A 334 -24.91 -0.52 13.12
N PHE A 335 -26.07 0.14 12.96
CA PHE A 335 -26.25 1.23 12.00
C PHE A 335 -25.65 2.52 12.58
N MET A 336 -24.51 2.93 12.02
CA MET A 336 -23.76 4.06 12.54
C MET A 336 -24.36 5.40 12.05
N PRO A 337 -24.19 6.49 12.83
CA PRO A 337 -24.82 7.79 12.56
C PRO A 337 -24.60 8.37 11.15
#